data_AF-C4XTL2-F1
#
_entry.id   AF-C4XTL2-F1
#
_cell.length_a   1.000
_cell.length_b   1.000
_cell.length_c   1.000
_cell.angle_alpha   90.00
_cell.angle_beta   90.00
_cell.angle_gamma   90.00
#
_symmetry.space_group_name_H-M   'P 1'
#
loop_
_entity.id
_entity.type
_entity.pdbx_description
1 polymer ?
#
loop_
_entity_poly.entity_id
_entity_poly.type
_entity_poly.pdbx_seq_one_letter_code
_entity_poly.pdbx_strand_id
1 'polypeptide(L)'
;MAKAKFTDEDYLACRKEGLNQKQMALRFGISEARVSVVKRRCETALEAASPQFVQVEVLARQHDALERLEKLARQATDLVELFRQSLEGDADARRKLERLAGRRGELLKAYIALLGENRKMLELDNTIKKTKFDIERVMQFQAKVMEVLQRAAPDLARQVVEELMALDATQNALDYGLKASE
;
A
#
# COMPACT_ATOMS: atom_id res chain seq x y z
N MET A 1 -39.20 -21.57 17.13
CA MET A 1 -38.45 -21.84 15.88
C MET A 1 -37.41 -20.74 15.70
N ALA A 2 -36.12 -21.08 15.68
CA ALA A 2 -35.06 -20.08 15.50
C ALA A 2 -35.13 -19.53 14.07
N LYS A 3 -35.39 -18.22 13.92
CA LYS A 3 -35.35 -17.56 12.60
C LYS A 3 -33.93 -17.67 12.04
N ALA A 4 -33.77 -18.34 10.90
CA ALA A 4 -32.51 -18.38 10.17
C ALA A 4 -32.04 -16.94 9.91
N LYS A 5 -30.79 -16.64 10.28
CA LYS A 5 -30.21 -15.30 10.10
C LYS A 5 -29.89 -15.13 8.61
N PHE A 6 -30.42 -14.09 7.98
CA PHE A 6 -29.98 -13.67 6.64
C PHE A 6 -28.49 -13.35 6.65
N THR A 7 -27.72 -14.08 5.83
CA THR A 7 -26.25 -14.07 5.79
C THR A 7 -25.71 -13.30 4.57
N ASP A 8 -24.38 -13.13 4.52
CA ASP A 8 -23.71 -12.51 3.37
C ASP A 8 -23.83 -13.37 2.09
N GLU A 9 -23.81 -14.69 2.24
CA GLU A 9 -23.99 -15.64 1.13
C GLU A 9 -25.39 -15.51 0.51
N ASP A 10 -26.42 -15.41 1.35
CA ASP A 10 -27.80 -15.22 0.90
C ASP A 10 -27.97 -13.91 0.12
N TYR A 11 -27.34 -12.83 0.60
CA TYR A 11 -27.35 -11.54 -0.07
C TYR A 11 -26.69 -11.60 -1.45
N LEU A 12 -25.50 -12.20 -1.54
CA LEU A 12 -24.77 -12.33 -2.80
C LEU A 12 -25.51 -13.23 -3.80
N ALA A 13 -26.14 -14.32 -3.35
CA ALA A 13 -26.98 -15.17 -4.19
C ALA A 13 -28.17 -14.39 -4.76
N CYS A 14 -28.88 -13.61 -3.92
CA CYS A 14 -30.01 -12.80 -4.37
C CYS A 14 -29.60 -11.70 -5.35
N ARG A 15 -28.40 -11.12 -5.19
CA ARG A 15 -27.87 -10.13 -6.14
C ARG A 15 -27.56 -10.75 -7.50
N LYS A 16 -27.05 -11.98 -7.55
CA LYS A 16 -26.84 -12.73 -8.81
C LYS A 16 -28.16 -13.00 -9.54
N GLU A 17 -29.23 -13.22 -8.80
CA GLU A 17 -30.59 -13.40 -9.33
C GLU A 17 -31.28 -12.08 -9.70
N GLY A 18 -30.63 -10.92 -9.53
CA GLY A 18 -31.18 -9.62 -9.91
C GLY A 18 -32.26 -9.07 -8.98
N LEU A 19 -32.44 -9.66 -7.80
CA LEU A 19 -33.46 -9.22 -6.84
C LEU A 19 -33.12 -7.84 -6.26
N ASN A 20 -34.15 -7.02 -6.09
CA ASN A 20 -34.05 -5.76 -5.35
C ASN A 20 -34.28 -5.96 -3.84
N GLN A 21 -33.92 -4.97 -3.04
CA GLN A 21 -33.95 -5.04 -1.57
C GLN A 21 -35.33 -5.41 -1.00
N LYS A 22 -36.40 -4.88 -1.61
CA LYS A 22 -37.79 -5.16 -1.22
C LYS A 22 -38.16 -6.62 -1.51
N GLN A 23 -37.74 -7.16 -2.64
CA GLN A 23 -37.94 -8.57 -3.00
C GLN A 23 -37.15 -9.51 -2.08
N MET A 24 -35.92 -9.15 -1.70
CA MET A 24 -35.11 -9.91 -0.74
C MET A 24 -35.78 -9.94 0.64
N ALA A 25 -36.27 -8.79 1.11
CA ALA A 25 -36.98 -8.69 2.38
C ALA A 25 -38.22 -9.59 2.42
N LEU A 26 -39.02 -9.57 1.35
CA LEU A 26 -40.20 -10.42 1.19
C LEU A 26 -39.85 -11.91 1.18
N ARG A 27 -38.84 -12.31 0.40
CA ARG A 27 -38.43 -13.72 0.22
C ARG A 27 -37.93 -14.36 1.51
N PHE A 28 -37.22 -13.60 2.34
CA PHE A 28 -36.62 -14.10 3.58
C PHE A 28 -37.46 -13.78 4.83
N GLY A 29 -38.59 -13.09 4.68
CA GLY A 29 -39.44 -12.70 5.81
C GLY A 29 -38.73 -11.78 6.82
N ILE A 30 -37.84 -10.91 6.32
CA ILE A 30 -37.04 -9.96 7.11
C ILE A 30 -37.38 -8.52 6.75
N SER A 31 -36.97 -7.56 7.58
CA SER A 31 -37.12 -6.15 7.27
C SER A 31 -36.11 -5.70 6.20
N GLU A 32 -36.50 -4.72 5.38
CA GLU A 32 -35.59 -4.08 4.42
C GLU A 32 -34.36 -3.46 5.12
N ALA A 33 -34.52 -2.98 6.35
CA ALA A 33 -33.41 -2.50 7.17
C ALA A 33 -32.34 -3.58 7.41
N ARG A 34 -32.76 -4.84 7.65
CA ARG A 34 -31.83 -5.96 7.82
C ARG A 34 -31.07 -6.26 6.53
N VAL A 35 -31.74 -6.21 5.38
CA VAL A 35 -31.09 -6.36 4.07
C VAL A 35 -30.07 -5.22 3.83
N SER A 36 -30.41 -3.98 4.21
CA SER A 36 -29.51 -2.82 4.10
C SER A 36 -28.22 -2.98 4.91
N VAL A 37 -28.30 -3.52 6.13
CA VAL A 37 -27.13 -3.78 6.98
C VAL A 37 -26.19 -4.79 6.33
N VAL A 38 -26.74 -5.90 5.82
CA VAL A 38 -25.96 -6.93 5.13
C VAL A 38 -25.38 -6.40 3.82
N LYS A 39 -26.16 -5.65 3.04
CA LYS A 39 -25.69 -4.94 1.84
C LYS A 39 -24.45 -4.09 2.13
N ARG A 40 -24.53 -3.17 3.11
CA ARG A 40 -23.39 -2.30 3.46
C ARG A 40 -22.16 -3.10 3.85
N ARG A 41 -22.34 -4.15 4.64
CA ARG A 41 -21.21 -5.01 5.04
C ARG A 41 -20.55 -5.68 3.83
N CYS A 42 -21.34 -6.21 2.90
CA CYS A 42 -20.82 -6.80 1.66
C CYS A 42 -20.15 -5.74 0.77
N GLU A 43 -20.71 -4.55 0.65
CA GLU A 43 -20.12 -3.44 -0.12
C GLU A 43 -18.79 -2.97 0.49
N THR A 44 -18.72 -2.77 1.81
CA THR A 44 -17.46 -2.43 2.49
C THR A 44 -16.43 -3.56 2.37
N ALA A 45 -16.84 -4.83 2.44
CA ALA A 45 -15.93 -5.95 2.21
C ALA A 45 -15.43 -5.98 0.76
N LEU A 46 -16.27 -5.62 -0.21
CA LEU A 46 -15.90 -5.52 -1.62
C LEU A 46 -15.01 -4.31 -1.91
N GLU A 47 -15.22 -3.18 -1.25
CA GLU A 47 -14.35 -2.00 -1.33
C GLU A 47 -12.99 -2.27 -0.70
N ALA A 48 -12.95 -3.00 0.43
CA ALA A 48 -11.70 -3.45 1.04
C ALA A 48 -10.98 -4.53 0.20
N ALA A 49 -11.73 -5.31 -0.57
CA ALA A 49 -11.20 -6.35 -1.45
C ALA A 49 -10.91 -5.87 -2.88
N SER A 50 -11.49 -4.75 -3.30
CA SER A 50 -11.25 -4.14 -4.61
C SER A 50 -9.91 -3.43 -4.58
N PRO A 51 -8.91 -3.92 -5.31
CA PRO A 51 -7.70 -3.14 -5.50
C PRO A 51 -8.10 -1.88 -6.28
N GLN A 52 -7.79 -0.70 -5.72
CA GLN A 52 -7.80 0.52 -6.52
C GLN A 52 -6.84 0.27 -7.69
N PHE A 53 -7.34 0.39 -8.92
CA PHE A 53 -6.51 0.34 -10.11
C PHE A 53 -5.63 1.59 -10.13
N VAL A 54 -4.49 1.49 -9.46
CA VAL A 54 -3.43 2.50 -9.50
C VAL A 54 -2.49 2.13 -10.65
N GLN A 55 -2.06 3.12 -11.43
CA GLN A 55 -1.17 2.95 -12.58
C GLN A 55 0.09 2.17 -12.19
N VAL A 56 0.40 1.13 -12.96
CA VAL A 56 1.53 0.22 -12.74
C VAL A 56 2.87 0.99 -12.68
N GLU A 57 3.03 2.05 -13.47
CA GLU A 57 4.24 2.88 -13.43
C GLU A 57 4.35 3.74 -12.16
N VAL A 58 3.24 4.32 -11.70
CA VAL A 58 3.23 5.09 -10.44
C VAL A 58 3.54 4.15 -9.27
N LEU A 59 2.97 2.95 -9.28
CA LEU A 59 3.28 1.90 -8.31
C LEU A 59 4.75 1.48 -8.36
N ALA A 60 5.33 1.31 -9.56
CA ALA A 60 6.74 0.97 -9.72
C ALA A 60 7.67 2.09 -9.23
N ARG A 61 7.39 3.35 -9.56
CA ARG A 61 8.18 4.51 -9.08
C ARG A 61 8.06 4.68 -7.57
N GLN A 62 6.87 4.46 -7.01
CA GLN A 62 6.65 4.46 -5.57
C GLN A 62 7.40 3.30 -4.90
N HIS A 63 7.39 2.11 -5.49
CA HIS A 63 8.16 0.95 -5.02
C HIS A 63 9.67 1.22 -5.02
N ASP A 64 10.23 1.76 -6.11
CA ASP A 64 11.64 2.16 -6.20
C ASP A 64 12.02 3.22 -5.16
N ALA A 65 11.15 4.21 -4.95
CA ALA A 65 11.36 5.23 -3.93
C ALA A 65 11.35 4.63 -2.52
N LEU A 66 10.44 3.68 -2.26
CA LEU A 66 10.39 2.92 -1.00
C LEU A 66 11.64 2.08 -0.79
N GLU A 67 12.20 1.44 -1.84
CA GLU A 67 13.47 0.71 -1.72
C GLU A 67 14.65 1.62 -1.35
N ARG A 68 14.70 2.82 -1.90
CA ARG A 68 15.72 3.82 -1.55
C ARG A 68 15.57 4.27 -0.10
N LEU A 69 14.33 4.47 0.36
CA LEU A 69 14.05 4.80 1.76
C LEU A 69 14.41 3.64 2.70
N GLU A 70 14.14 2.39 2.33
CA GLU A 70 14.53 1.21 3.11
C GLU A 70 16.07 1.09 3.22
N LYS A 71 16.80 1.46 2.16
CA LYS A 71 18.28 1.52 2.21
C LYS A 71 18.77 2.62 3.15
N LEU A 72 18.18 3.81 3.09
CA LEU A 72 18.51 4.91 4.01
C LEU A 72 18.20 4.55 5.47
N ALA A 73 17.06 3.90 5.71
CA ALA A 73 16.70 3.42 7.04
C ALA A 73 17.74 2.41 7.56
N ARG A 74 18.14 1.42 6.75
CA ARG A 74 19.21 0.50 7.13
C ARG A 74 20.53 1.21 7.43
N GLN A 75 20.94 2.14 6.59
CA GLN A 75 22.18 2.91 6.78
C GLN A 75 22.18 3.71 8.09
N ALA A 76 21.04 4.28 8.48
CA ALA A 76 20.95 5.00 9.74
C ALA A 76 20.89 4.05 10.95
N THR A 77 20.30 2.86 10.83
CA THR A 77 20.43 1.82 11.87
C THR A 77 21.88 1.35 12.03
N ASP A 78 22.58 1.10 10.92
CA ASP A 78 24.00 0.72 10.93
C ASP A 78 24.87 1.81 11.56
N LEU A 79 24.53 3.09 11.34
CA LEU A 79 25.22 4.21 11.98
C LEU A 79 25.03 4.21 13.49
N VAL A 80 23.82 3.95 14.00
CA VAL A 80 23.58 3.82 15.45
C VAL A 80 24.41 2.71 16.05
N GLU A 81 24.46 1.55 15.39
CA GLU A 81 25.25 0.42 15.84
C GLU A 81 26.76 0.74 15.86
N LEU A 82 27.25 1.46 14.85
CA LEU A 82 28.63 1.95 14.80
C LEU A 82 28.96 2.90 15.97
N PHE A 83 28.04 3.80 16.33
CA PHE A 83 28.17 4.65 17.52
C PHE A 83 28.19 3.84 18.81
N ARG A 84 27.32 2.82 18.95
CA ARG A 84 27.30 1.93 20.13
C ARG A 84 28.66 1.23 20.31
N GLN A 85 29.17 0.61 19.25
CA GLN A 85 30.46 -0.07 19.25
C GLN A 85 31.61 0.87 19.63
N SER A 86 31.61 2.09 19.08
CA SER A 86 32.61 3.10 19.45
C SER A 86 32.54 3.55 20.91
N LEU A 87 31.34 3.62 21.51
CA LEU A 87 31.15 3.98 22.91
C LEU A 87 31.56 2.84 23.85
N GLU A 88 31.42 1.59 23.41
CA GLU A 88 31.88 0.38 24.12
C GLU A 88 33.40 0.17 24.03
N GLY A 89 34.10 0.98 23.24
CA GLY A 89 35.56 1.00 23.17
C GLY A 89 36.16 0.31 21.94
N ASP A 90 35.35 -0.08 20.95
CA ASP A 90 35.86 -0.61 19.68
C ASP A 90 36.66 0.47 18.93
N ALA A 91 37.96 0.20 18.76
CA ALA A 91 38.90 1.13 18.14
C ALA A 91 38.66 1.31 16.64
N ASP A 92 38.14 0.30 15.94
CA ASP A 92 37.85 0.37 14.51
C ASP A 92 36.53 1.10 14.23
N ALA A 93 35.50 0.86 15.04
CA ALA A 93 34.27 1.64 15.01
C ALA A 93 34.54 3.12 15.28
N ARG A 94 35.39 3.40 16.28
CA ARG A 94 35.83 4.75 16.61
C ARG A 94 36.59 5.43 15.48
N ARG A 95 37.53 4.73 14.84
CA ARG A 95 38.25 5.26 13.66
C ARG A 95 37.33 5.54 12.49
N LYS A 96 36.31 4.69 12.26
CA LYS A 96 35.30 4.91 11.20
C LYS A 96 34.47 6.16 11.50
N LEU A 97 34.02 6.35 12.74
CA LEU A 97 33.31 7.57 13.15
C LEU A 97 34.18 8.82 13.06
N GLU A 98 35.44 8.74 13.46
CA GLU A 98 36.38 9.86 13.35
C GLU A 98 36.64 10.26 11.88
N ARG A 99 36.56 9.32 10.93
CA ARG A 99 36.59 9.61 9.48
C ARG A 99 35.30 10.25 8.98
N LEU A 100 34.15 9.88 9.54
CA LEU A 100 32.84 10.38 9.11
C LEU A 100 32.49 11.75 9.73
N ALA A 101 32.88 11.99 10.98
CA ALA A 101 32.43 13.13 11.78
C ALA A 101 33.56 14.05 12.28
N GLY A 102 34.83 13.73 11.99
CA GLY A 102 35.98 14.52 12.45
C GLY A 102 36.36 14.30 13.93
N ARG A 103 37.43 14.97 14.41
CA ARG A 103 37.99 14.76 15.76
C ARG A 103 37.21 15.51 16.86
N ARG A 104 36.53 14.71 17.70
CA ARG A 104 36.03 14.91 19.09
C ARG A 104 35.27 16.21 19.40
N GLY A 105 33.99 16.10 19.76
CA GLY A 105 33.64 16.24 21.19
C GLY A 105 32.19 15.95 21.61
N GLU A 106 31.28 15.61 20.69
CA GLU A 106 29.85 15.43 21.02
C GLU A 106 29.27 14.08 20.57
N LEU A 107 30.11 13.05 20.41
CA LEU A 107 29.68 11.70 19.98
C LEU A 107 28.55 11.14 20.86
N LEU A 108 28.56 11.37 22.17
CA LEU A 108 27.52 10.87 23.08
C LEU A 108 26.18 11.61 22.91
N LYS A 109 26.19 12.94 22.73
CA LYS A 109 24.97 13.71 22.45
C LYS A 109 24.40 13.35 21.07
N ALA A 110 25.28 13.24 20.07
CA ALA A 110 24.90 12.80 18.73
C ALA A 110 24.28 11.40 18.76
N TYR A 111 24.85 10.47 19.54
CA TYR A 111 24.31 9.13 19.73
C TYR A 111 22.93 9.11 20.38
N ILE A 112 22.71 9.90 21.44
CA ILE A 112 21.41 9.99 22.11
C ILE A 112 20.34 10.57 21.17
N ALA A 113 20.69 11.60 20.38
CA ALA A 113 19.79 12.16 19.38
C ALA A 113 19.47 11.14 18.26
N LEU A 114 20.48 10.39 17.81
CA LEU A 114 20.35 9.31 16.83
C LEU A 114 19.45 8.18 17.33
N LEU A 115 19.55 7.78 18.60
CA LEU A 115 18.67 6.75 19.18
C LEU A 115 17.19 7.18 19.18
N GLY A 116 16.91 8.46 19.45
CA GLY A 116 15.55 9.01 19.40
C GLY A 116 14.98 9.02 17.99
N GLU A 117 15.78 9.40 17.00
CA GLU A 117 15.39 9.37 15.58
C GLU A 117 15.27 7.94 15.03
N ASN A 118 16.12 7.01 15.46
CA ASN A 118 16.07 5.62 15.00
C ASN A 118 14.74 4.93 15.36
N ARG A 119 14.12 5.29 16.50
CA ARG A 119 12.79 4.77 16.86
C ARG A 119 11.70 5.24 15.89
N LYS A 120 11.71 6.52 15.50
CA LYS A 120 10.79 7.05 14.48
C LYS A 120 11.07 6.42 13.12
N MET A 121 12.33 6.13 12.85
CA MET A 121 12.77 5.51 11.60
C MET A 121 12.36 4.04 11.51
N LEU A 122 12.29 3.30 12.62
CA LEU A 122 11.74 1.94 12.66
C LEU A 122 10.23 1.91 12.40
N GLU A 123 9.47 2.90 12.90
CA GLU A 123 8.05 3.06 12.57
C GLU A 123 7.84 3.38 11.09
N LEU A 124 8.70 4.25 10.54
CA LEU A 124 8.73 4.54 9.11
C LEU A 124 9.08 3.29 8.29
N ASP A 125 10.08 2.50 8.68
CA ASP A 125 10.49 1.27 8.00
C ASP A 125 9.36 0.22 7.97
N ASN A 126 8.64 0.04 9.08
CA ASN A 126 7.48 -0.85 9.10
C ASN A 126 6.35 -0.36 8.18
N THR A 127 6.12 0.95 8.14
CA THR A 127 5.14 1.56 7.24
C THR A 127 5.54 1.34 5.78
N ILE A 128 6.81 1.60 5.45
CA ILE A 128 7.40 1.38 4.12
C ILE A 128 7.21 -0.08 3.70
N LYS A 129 7.57 -1.05 4.55
CA LYS A 129 7.45 -2.48 4.25
C LYS A 129 6.00 -2.89 4.00
N LYS A 130 5.06 -2.40 4.81
CA LYS A 130 3.64 -2.68 4.63
C LYS A 130 3.14 -2.12 3.30
N THR A 131 3.45 -0.86 3.01
CA THR A 131 3.05 -0.22 1.75
C THR A 131 3.70 -0.92 0.55
N LYS A 132 4.98 -1.31 0.63
CA LYS A 132 5.66 -2.09 -0.40
C LYS A 132 4.94 -3.39 -0.69
N PHE A 133 4.58 -4.14 0.35
CA PHE A 133 3.85 -5.40 0.22
C PHE A 133 2.47 -5.21 -0.41
N ASP A 134 1.73 -4.16 -0.01
CA ASP A 134 0.42 -3.84 -0.59
C ASP A 134 0.55 -3.49 -2.08
N ILE A 135 1.57 -2.71 -2.46
CA ILE A 135 1.88 -2.38 -3.85
C ILE A 135 2.22 -3.63 -4.66
N GLU A 136 3.13 -4.47 -4.17
CA GLU A 136 3.52 -5.72 -4.83
C GLU A 136 2.32 -6.64 -5.06
N ARG A 137 1.42 -6.71 -4.07
CA ARG A 137 0.18 -7.50 -4.18
C ARG A 137 -0.73 -6.96 -5.29
N VAL A 138 -0.88 -5.64 -5.39
CA VAL A 138 -1.67 -5.00 -6.46
C VAL A 138 -1.03 -5.25 -7.82
N MET A 139 0.29 -5.12 -7.95
CA MET A 139 1.01 -5.38 -9.19
C MET A 139 0.85 -6.85 -9.65
N GLN A 140 0.99 -7.80 -8.73
CA GLN A 140 0.79 -9.23 -9.05
C GLN A 140 -0.65 -9.52 -9.48
N PHE A 141 -1.63 -8.91 -8.81
CA PHE A 141 -3.03 -9.05 -9.19
C PHE A 141 -3.29 -8.47 -10.59
N GLN A 142 -2.82 -7.25 -10.87
CA GLN A 142 -2.97 -6.61 -12.18
C GLN A 142 -2.29 -7.43 -13.28
N ALA A 143 -1.08 -7.91 -13.05
CA ALA A 143 -0.38 -8.80 -13.98
C ALA A 143 -1.21 -10.05 -14.30
N LYS A 144 -1.83 -10.66 -13.27
CA LYS A 144 -2.66 -11.85 -13.46
C LYS A 144 -3.98 -11.55 -14.19
N VAL A 145 -4.63 -10.43 -13.87
CA VAL A 145 -5.84 -9.96 -14.57
C VAL A 145 -5.54 -9.75 -16.05
N MET A 146 -4.45 -9.06 -16.37
CA MET A 146 -4.03 -8.85 -17.76
C MET A 146 -3.69 -10.16 -18.48
N GLU A 147 -3.01 -11.09 -17.81
CA GLU A 147 -2.74 -12.43 -18.38
C GLU A 147 -4.03 -13.18 -18.74
N VAL A 148 -5.03 -13.14 -17.86
CA VAL A 148 -6.34 -13.79 -18.09
C VAL A 148 -7.12 -13.08 -19.19
N LEU A 149 -7.17 -11.75 -19.16
CA LEU A 149 -7.81 -10.93 -20.20
C LEU A 149 -7.19 -11.17 -21.57
N GLN A 150 -5.86 -11.22 -21.66
CA GLN A 150 -5.15 -11.47 -22.91
C GLN A 150 -5.52 -12.83 -23.52
N ARG A 151 -5.77 -13.84 -22.67
CA ARG A 151 -6.19 -15.19 -23.11
C ARG A 151 -7.66 -15.26 -23.51
N ALA A 152 -8.54 -14.58 -22.78
CA ALA A 152 -9.99 -14.68 -22.97
C ALA A 152 -10.53 -13.70 -24.02
N ALA A 153 -10.00 -12.48 -24.08
CA ALA A 153 -10.48 -11.39 -24.92
C ALA A 153 -9.32 -10.41 -25.25
N PRO A 154 -8.43 -10.76 -26.20
CA PRO A 154 -7.24 -9.97 -26.49
C PRO A 154 -7.53 -8.56 -27.00
N ASP A 155 -8.64 -8.35 -27.71
CA ASP A 155 -9.03 -7.02 -28.20
C ASP A 155 -9.49 -6.10 -27.06
N LEU A 156 -10.20 -6.65 -26.08
CA LEU A 156 -10.58 -5.92 -24.87
C LEU A 156 -9.36 -5.58 -24.01
N ALA A 157 -8.38 -6.50 -23.92
CA ALA A 157 -7.12 -6.24 -23.22
C ALA A 157 -6.35 -5.05 -23.85
N ARG A 158 -6.33 -4.95 -25.19
CA ARG A 158 -5.72 -3.81 -25.89
C ARG A 158 -6.47 -2.51 -25.62
N GLN A 159 -7.81 -2.51 -25.69
CA GLN A 159 -8.61 -1.33 -25.37
C GLN A 159 -8.37 -0.82 -23.94
N VAL A 160 -8.32 -1.73 -22.97
CA VAL A 160 -8.03 -1.38 -21.57
C VAL A 160 -6.64 -0.73 -21.44
N VAL A 161 -5.62 -1.27 -22.12
CA VAL A 161 -4.27 -0.67 -22.12
C VAL A 161 -4.28 0.71 -22.78
N GLU A 162 -4.95 0.87 -23.92
CA GLU A 162 -5.04 2.15 -24.64
C GLU A 162 -5.76 3.23 -23.81
N GLU A 163 -6.86 2.89 -23.15
CA GLU A 163 -7.57 3.82 -22.26
C GLU A 163 -6.73 4.20 -21.04
N LEU A 164 -6.02 3.23 -20.45
CA LEU A 164 -5.11 3.49 -19.32
C LEU A 164 -3.94 4.40 -19.73
N MET A 165 -3.37 4.19 -20.93
CA MET A 165 -2.31 5.07 -21.48
C MET A 165 -2.83 6.48 -21.77
N ALA A 166 -4.07 6.61 -22.27
CA ALA A 166 -4.67 7.92 -22.50
C ALA A 166 -4.91 8.69 -21.19
N LEU A 167 -5.40 8.01 -20.15
CA LEU A 167 -5.55 8.61 -18.82
C LEU A 167 -4.22 9.06 -18.23
N ASP A 168 -3.15 8.25 -18.40
CA ASP A 168 -1.80 8.58 -17.93
C ASP A 168 -1.19 9.77 -18.67
N ALA A 169 -1.36 9.86 -20.00
CA ALA A 169 -0.92 11.02 -20.78
C ALA A 169 -1.61 12.32 -20.30
N THR A 170 -2.88 12.23 -19.88
CA THR A 170 -3.66 13.37 -19.41
C THR A 170 -3.24 13.81 -18.00
N GLN A 171 -2.92 12.87 -17.11
CA GLN A 171 -2.38 13.16 -15.78
C GLN A 171 -0.94 13.70 -15.82
N ASN A 172 -0.07 13.13 -16.64
CA ASN A 172 1.28 13.65 -16.85
C ASN A 172 1.25 15.07 -17.43
N ALA A 173 0.32 15.37 -18.36
CA ALA A 173 0.13 16.73 -18.87
C ALA A 173 -0.31 17.73 -17.77
N LEU A 174 -1.13 17.29 -16.81
CA LEU A 174 -1.51 18.08 -15.63
C LEU A 174 -0.33 18.29 -14.66
N ASP A 175 0.49 17.27 -14.42
CA ASP A 175 1.69 17.37 -13.57
C ASP A 175 2.79 18.26 -14.19
N TYR A 176 2.92 18.28 -15.53
CA TYR A 176 3.80 19.22 -16.23
C TYR A 176 3.20 20.62 -16.37
N GLY A 177 1.87 20.74 -16.46
CA GLY A 177 1.17 22.04 -16.47
C GLY A 177 1.23 22.77 -15.14
N LEU A 178 1.20 22.04 -14.01
CA LEU A 178 1.34 22.60 -12.67
C LEU A 178 2.77 23.05 -12.33
N LYS A 179 3.80 22.51 -13.01
CA LYS A 179 5.19 22.99 -12.88
C LYS A 179 5.51 24.21 -13.75
N ALA A 180 4.59 24.64 -14.62
CA ALA A 180 4.78 25.80 -15.49
C ALA A 180 4.18 27.11 -14.92
N SER A 181 3.57 27.06 -13.73
CA SER A 181 2.99 28.24 -13.07
C SER A 181 3.58 28.40 -11.66
N GLU A 182 4.69 29.15 -11.61
CA GLU A 182 5.33 29.80 -10.45
C GLU A 182 5.94 28.93 -9.33
#